data_AF-A0A2E5WXB1-F1
#
_entry.id   AF-A0A2E5WXB1-F1
#
_cell.length_a   1.000
_cell.length_b   1.000
_cell.length_c   1.000
_cell.angle_alpha   90.00
_cell.angle_beta   90.00
_cell.angle_gamma   90.00
#
_symmetry.space_group_name_H-M   'P 1'
#
loop_
_entity.id
_entity.type
_entity.pdbx_description
1 polymer ?
#
loop_
_entity_poly.entity_id
_entity_poly.type
_entity_poly.pdbx_seq_one_letter_code
_entity_poly.pdbx_strand_id
1 'polypeptide(L)'
;MKNEFASLKLDPLLIKNLQDLNFKAMTPVQAEALPHVLEGKDVLAQAKTGSGKTAAFGLGILNTLDVNLLRPQSLILCPTRELAEQVAKEVRTLARAMANVRVLTLCGGSAKYHQQKSLEHGAHILVGTPGRVLKLLREKSIETKHIKSFVLDEADKMLEMGFHTEIINISSFIPKKRQSLLFSAT
;
A
#
# COMPACT_ATOMS: atom_id res chain seq x y z
N MET A 1 23.31 1.25 14.54
CA MET A 1 23.71 1.70 13.20
C MET A 1 23.03 0.95 12.04
N LYS A 2 23.13 -0.39 11.87
CA LYS A 2 22.48 -1.09 10.71
C LYS A 2 20.94 -1.11 10.70
N ASN A 3 20.27 -0.80 11.82
CA ASN A 3 18.81 -0.91 11.95
C ASN A 3 18.10 0.44 12.08
N GLU A 4 18.78 1.55 11.80
CA GLU A 4 18.19 2.90 11.88
C GLU A 4 17.57 3.29 10.54
N PHE A 5 16.37 3.87 10.54
CA PHE A 5 15.73 4.36 9.31
C PHE A 5 16.58 5.41 8.58
N ALA A 6 17.32 6.24 9.34
CA ALA A 6 18.21 7.26 8.81
C ALA A 6 19.43 6.68 8.04
N SER A 7 19.70 5.38 8.14
CA SER A 7 20.73 4.72 7.34
C SER A 7 20.29 4.42 5.90
N LEU A 8 18.99 4.56 5.60
CA LEU A 8 18.42 4.28 4.29
C LEU A 8 18.24 5.57 3.47
N LYS A 9 18.15 5.43 2.14
CA LYS A 9 17.84 6.52 1.20
C LYS A 9 16.35 6.88 1.23
N LEU A 10 15.86 7.28 2.40
CA LEU A 10 14.50 7.78 2.61
C LEU A 10 14.46 9.29 2.50
N ASP A 11 13.33 9.83 2.05
CA ASP A 11 13.03 11.25 2.10
C ASP A 11 13.20 11.77 3.55
N PRO A 12 13.97 12.85 3.77
CA PRO A 12 14.15 13.45 5.08
C PRO A 12 12.84 13.79 5.81
N LEU A 13 11.76 14.12 5.10
CA LEU A 13 10.44 14.36 5.67
C LEU A 13 9.86 13.09 6.29
N LEU A 14 10.05 11.94 5.63
CA LEU A 14 9.62 10.64 6.17
C LEU A 14 10.45 10.27 7.40
N ILE A 15 11.77 10.47 7.36
CA ILE A 15 12.65 10.20 8.51
C ILE A 15 12.23 11.05 9.72
N LYS A 16 12.01 12.35 9.52
CA LYS A 16 11.52 13.25 10.57
C LYS A 16 10.19 12.77 11.14
N ASN A 17 9.25 12.40 10.27
CA ASN A 17 7.95 11.90 10.72
C ASN A 17 8.07 10.63 11.56
N LEU A 18 8.95 9.70 11.17
CA LEU A 18 9.22 8.48 11.93
C LEU A 18 9.76 8.79 13.33
N GLN A 19 10.65 9.78 13.45
CA GLN A 19 11.13 10.25 14.75
C GLN A 19 9.99 10.82 15.60
N ASP A 20 9.12 11.67 15.03
CA ASP A 20 7.95 12.23 15.70
C ASP A 20 6.90 11.16 16.08
N LEU A 21 6.91 10.01 15.39
CA LEU A 21 6.07 8.84 15.69
C LEU A 21 6.75 7.88 16.67
N ASN A 22 7.94 8.21 17.18
CA ASN A 22 8.76 7.36 18.06
C ASN A 22 9.20 6.02 17.44
N PHE A 23 9.36 5.96 16.12
CA PHE A 23 9.99 4.83 15.43
C PHE A 23 11.51 4.88 15.66
N LYS A 24 11.98 4.25 16.74
CA LYS A 24 13.40 4.31 17.16
C LYS A 24 14.33 3.50 16.26
N ALA A 25 13.89 2.32 15.83
CA ALA A 25 14.66 1.42 14.98
C ALA A 25 13.72 0.56 14.15
N MET A 26 14.21 0.06 13.02
CA MET A 26 13.52 -0.89 12.17
C MET A 26 13.31 -2.21 12.91
N THR A 27 12.13 -2.80 12.78
CA THR A 27 11.89 -4.20 13.13
C THR A 27 12.65 -5.12 12.15
N PRO A 28 12.87 -6.41 12.47
CA PRO A 28 13.59 -7.32 11.58
C PRO A 28 13.03 -7.35 10.15
N VAL A 29 11.70 -7.49 10.00
CA VAL A 29 11.06 -7.49 8.67
C VAL A 29 11.23 -6.15 7.94
N GLN A 30 11.28 -5.03 8.64
CA GLN A 30 11.54 -3.72 8.03
C GLN A 30 12.99 -3.61 7.57
N ALA A 31 13.95 -4.06 8.39
CA ALA A 31 15.37 -4.00 8.05
C ALA A 31 15.72 -4.89 6.86
N GLU A 32 15.01 -6.02 6.67
CA GLU A 32 15.21 -6.92 5.54
C GLU A 32 14.44 -6.46 4.29
N ALA A 33 13.19 -6.01 4.43
CA ALA A 33 12.35 -5.68 3.27
C ALA A 33 12.60 -4.25 2.76
N LEU A 34 12.62 -3.24 3.65
CA LEU A 34 12.58 -1.83 3.26
C LEU A 34 13.72 -1.41 2.33
N PRO A 35 14.99 -1.82 2.53
CA PRO A 35 16.06 -1.48 1.58
C PRO A 35 15.75 -1.94 0.16
N HIS A 36 15.25 -3.17 -0.01
CA HIS A 36 14.87 -3.72 -1.31
C HIS A 36 13.64 -3.03 -1.89
N VAL A 37 12.67 -2.67 -1.05
CA VAL A 37 11.51 -1.88 -1.49
C VAL A 37 11.97 -0.51 -2.03
N LEU A 38 12.90 0.17 -1.35
CA LEU A 38 13.42 1.48 -1.77
C LEU A 38 14.26 1.41 -3.05
N GLU A 39 14.89 0.27 -3.32
CA GLU A 39 15.58 -0.01 -4.58
C GLU A 39 14.64 -0.33 -5.75
N GLY A 40 13.32 -0.40 -5.50
CA GLY A 40 12.32 -0.72 -6.52
C GLY A 40 12.25 -2.21 -6.88
N LYS A 41 12.84 -3.10 -6.06
CA LYS A 41 12.79 -4.56 -6.27
C LYS A 41 11.45 -5.13 -5.84
N ASP A 42 11.01 -6.18 -6.52
CA ASP A 42 9.90 -6.98 -6.02
C ASP A 42 10.30 -7.68 -4.72
N VAL A 43 9.36 -7.80 -3.79
CA VAL A 43 9.61 -8.37 -2.45
C VAL A 43 8.53 -9.38 -2.12
N LEU A 44 8.97 -10.55 -1.65
CA LEU A 44 8.13 -11.50 -0.92
C LEU A 44 8.66 -11.56 0.51
N ALA A 45 7.81 -11.25 1.47
CA ALA A 45 8.19 -11.23 2.88
C ALA A 45 7.17 -12.01 3.73
N GLN A 46 7.68 -12.95 4.51
CA GLN A 46 6.91 -13.75 5.45
C GLN A 46 7.20 -13.25 6.86
N ALA A 47 6.19 -12.69 7.53
CA ALA A 47 6.31 -12.29 8.92
C ALA A 47 4.94 -12.22 9.60
N LYS A 48 4.91 -12.57 10.89
CA LYS A 48 3.69 -12.54 11.72
C LYS A 48 2.96 -11.19 11.67
N THR A 49 1.64 -11.20 11.80
CA THR A 49 0.84 -9.97 11.94
C THR A 49 1.37 -9.11 13.09
N GLY A 50 1.37 -7.79 12.93
CA GLY A 50 1.93 -6.85 13.91
C GLY A 50 3.46 -6.74 13.91
N SER A 51 4.18 -7.39 12.99
CA SER A 51 5.64 -7.28 12.84
C SER A 51 6.12 -5.96 12.21
N GLY A 52 5.20 -5.10 11.75
CA GLY A 52 5.52 -3.81 11.13
C GLY A 52 5.72 -3.85 9.61
N LYS A 53 5.14 -4.85 8.92
CA LYS A 53 5.15 -5.01 7.45
C LYS A 53 4.62 -3.76 6.73
N THR A 54 3.54 -3.17 7.25
CA THR A 54 2.90 -1.97 6.70
C THR A 54 3.85 -0.79 6.61
N ALA A 55 4.69 -0.56 7.62
CA ALA A 55 5.69 0.50 7.56
C ALA A 55 6.74 0.24 6.47
N ALA A 56 7.12 -1.02 6.22
CA ALA A 56 8.10 -1.35 5.19
C ALA A 56 7.58 -0.99 3.78
N PHE A 57 6.40 -1.49 3.37
CA PHE A 57 5.86 -1.14 2.06
C PHE A 57 5.32 0.29 2.00
N GLY A 58 4.76 0.80 3.10
CA GLY A 58 4.19 2.14 3.19
C GLY A 58 5.25 3.21 2.99
N LEU A 59 6.41 3.08 3.65
CA LEU A 59 7.54 3.98 3.45
C LEU A 59 8.09 3.89 2.02
N GLY A 60 8.21 2.68 1.46
CA GLY A 60 8.63 2.52 0.07
C GLY A 60 7.72 3.21 -0.95
N ILE A 61 6.40 3.06 -0.77
CA ILE A 61 5.40 3.74 -1.59
C ILE A 61 5.52 5.25 -1.45
N LEU A 62 5.57 5.76 -0.21
CA LEU A 62 5.61 7.20 0.05
C LEU A 62 6.91 7.84 -0.48
N ASN A 63 8.04 7.14 -0.39
CA ASN A 63 9.33 7.63 -0.85
C ASN A 63 9.41 7.87 -2.36
N THR A 64 8.55 7.21 -3.15
CA THR A 64 8.51 7.34 -4.62
C THR A 64 7.25 8.02 -5.12
N LEU A 65 6.40 8.50 -4.21
CA LEU A 65 5.11 9.10 -4.52
C LEU A 65 5.26 10.50 -5.10
N ASP A 66 4.67 10.74 -6.27
CA ASP A 66 4.55 12.08 -6.83
C ASP A 66 3.26 12.73 -6.33
N VAL A 67 3.36 13.59 -5.31
CA VAL A 67 2.20 14.28 -4.70
C VAL A 67 1.53 15.31 -5.62
N ASN A 68 2.17 15.71 -6.71
CA ASN A 68 1.60 16.65 -7.68
C ASN A 68 0.73 15.94 -8.72
N LEU A 69 0.96 14.63 -8.91
CA LEU A 69 0.17 13.80 -9.80
C LEU A 69 -0.98 13.13 -9.03
N LEU A 70 -2.12 13.84 -8.98
CA LEU A 70 -3.34 13.36 -8.33
C LEU A 70 -4.05 12.26 -9.13
N ARG A 71 -3.39 11.10 -9.20
CA ARG A 71 -3.82 9.85 -9.83
C ARG A 71 -3.35 8.65 -9.00
N PRO A 72 -4.05 7.50 -9.07
CA PRO A 72 -3.61 6.29 -8.37
C PRO A 72 -2.20 5.87 -8.82
N GLN A 73 -1.28 5.83 -7.87
CA GLN A 73 0.12 5.44 -8.04
C GLN A 73 0.44 4.13 -7.32
N SER A 74 -0.35 3.78 -6.30
CA SER A 74 -0.19 2.51 -5.58
C SER A 74 -1.55 1.88 -5.31
N LEU A 75 -1.60 0.55 -5.42
CA LEU A 75 -2.75 -0.26 -5.05
C LEU A 75 -2.33 -1.31 -4.01
N ILE A 76 -2.98 -1.28 -2.86
CA ILE A 76 -2.78 -2.22 -1.75
C ILE A 76 -4.06 -3.05 -1.58
N LEU A 77 -3.94 -4.37 -1.66
CA LEU A 77 -5.02 -5.30 -1.39
C LEU A 77 -4.88 -5.91 0.01
N CYS A 78 -5.99 -5.94 0.74
CA CYS A 78 -6.10 -6.57 2.05
C CYS A 78 -7.31 -7.52 2.06
N PRO A 79 -7.30 -8.62 2.85
CA PRO A 79 -8.36 -9.62 2.81
C PRO A 79 -9.69 -9.15 3.40
N THR A 80 -9.67 -8.24 4.38
CA THR A 80 -10.89 -7.73 5.04
C THR A 80 -10.96 -6.21 5.04
N ARG A 81 -12.15 -5.68 5.27
CA ARG A 81 -12.37 -4.23 5.35
C ARG A 81 -11.60 -3.62 6.51
N GLU A 82 -11.63 -4.29 7.66
CA GLU A 82 -11.03 -3.84 8.90
C GLU A 82 -9.51 -3.74 8.74
N LEU A 83 -8.89 -4.71 8.06
CA LEU A 83 -7.45 -4.66 7.74
C LEU A 83 -7.14 -3.54 6.74
N ALA A 84 -7.96 -3.37 5.69
CA ALA A 84 -7.77 -2.27 4.75
C ALA A 84 -7.89 -0.88 5.41
N GLU A 85 -8.79 -0.72 6.38
CA GLU A 85 -8.92 0.51 7.17
C GLU A 85 -7.72 0.74 8.08
N GLN A 86 -7.21 -0.31 8.73
CA GLN A 86 -5.99 -0.27 9.54
C GLN A 86 -4.76 0.12 8.70
N VAL A 87 -4.54 -0.56 7.57
CA VAL A 87 -3.44 -0.26 6.64
C VAL A 87 -3.56 1.17 6.11
N ALA A 88 -4.75 1.60 5.68
CA ALA A 88 -4.95 2.97 5.22
C ALA A 88 -4.67 4.01 6.32
N LYS A 89 -5.04 3.74 7.58
CA LYS A 89 -4.74 4.61 8.72
C LYS A 89 -3.23 4.68 8.98
N GLU A 90 -2.52 3.56 8.92
CA GLU A 90 -1.08 3.51 9.12
C GLU A 90 -0.34 4.24 8.01
N VAL A 91 -0.70 4.02 6.73
CA VAL A 91 -0.13 4.77 5.60
C VAL A 91 -0.38 6.27 5.74
N ARG A 92 -1.58 6.71 6.15
CA ARG A 92 -1.83 8.14 6.44
C ARG A 92 -0.96 8.68 7.58
N THR A 93 -0.74 7.88 8.61
CA THR A 93 0.13 8.24 9.74
C THR A 93 1.58 8.43 9.28
N LEU A 94 2.08 7.51 8.45
CA LEU A 94 3.42 7.59 7.85
C LEU A 94 3.55 8.76 6.87
N ALA A 95 2.47 9.14 6.21
CA ALA A 95 2.41 10.25 5.27
C ALA A 95 2.16 11.63 5.90
N ARG A 96 1.88 11.74 7.20
CA ARG A 96 1.33 12.98 7.81
C ARG A 96 2.23 14.21 7.67
N ALA A 97 3.54 14.03 7.49
CA ALA A 97 4.48 15.13 7.24
C ALA A 97 4.56 15.54 5.77
N MET A 98 3.99 14.76 4.85
CA MET A 98 3.91 15.08 3.43
C MET A 98 2.59 15.81 3.14
N ALA A 99 2.69 16.95 2.45
CA ALA A 99 1.50 17.70 2.04
C ALA A 99 0.71 16.93 0.97
N ASN A 100 -0.63 17.06 1.02
CA ASN A 100 -1.55 16.64 -0.04
C ASN A 100 -1.60 15.14 -0.39
N VAL A 101 -1.02 14.25 0.42
CA VAL A 101 -1.16 12.80 0.21
C VAL A 101 -2.63 12.39 0.41
N ARG A 102 -3.16 11.61 -0.54
CA ARG A 102 -4.56 11.16 -0.54
C ARG A 102 -4.61 9.64 -0.60
N VAL A 103 -5.10 9.05 0.49
CA VAL A 103 -5.29 7.60 0.63
C VAL A 103 -6.79 7.32 0.65
N LEU A 104 -7.26 6.50 -0.28
CA LEU A 104 -8.68 6.13 -0.40
C LEU A 104 -8.87 4.63 -0.13
N THR A 105 -9.90 4.31 0.67
CA THR A 105 -10.23 2.93 1.04
C THR A 105 -11.42 2.41 0.22
N LEU A 106 -11.24 1.26 -0.45
CA LEU A 106 -12.18 0.64 -1.39
C LEU A 106 -12.66 -0.72 -0.86
N CYS A 107 -13.55 -0.70 0.13
CA CYS A 107 -14.09 -1.91 0.76
C CYS A 107 -15.61 -2.07 0.53
N GLY A 108 -16.09 -3.32 0.66
CA GLY A 108 -17.51 -3.66 0.73
C GLY A 108 -18.27 -2.95 1.86
N GLY A 109 -19.61 -2.94 1.81
CA GLY A 109 -20.46 -2.39 2.89
C GLY A 109 -20.62 -0.87 2.92
N SER A 110 -19.74 -0.10 2.27
CA SER A 110 -19.98 1.34 2.00
C SER A 110 -20.82 1.53 0.74
N ALA A 111 -21.68 2.55 0.73
CA ALA A 111 -22.50 2.85 -0.44
C ALA A 111 -21.60 3.20 -1.64
N LYS A 112 -21.78 2.45 -2.74
CA LYS A 112 -20.97 2.52 -3.95
C LYS A 112 -20.82 3.96 -4.47
N TYR A 113 -21.90 4.73 -4.42
CA TYR A 113 -21.94 6.12 -4.86
C TYR A 113 -20.92 7.01 -4.15
N HIS A 114 -20.74 6.85 -2.84
CA HIS A 114 -19.76 7.64 -2.09
C HIS A 114 -18.32 7.32 -2.51
N GLN A 115 -18.00 6.07 -2.81
CA GLN A 115 -16.66 5.70 -3.27
C GLN A 115 -16.37 6.20 -4.69
N GLN A 116 -17.35 6.13 -5.60
CA GLN A 116 -17.21 6.71 -6.93
C GLN A 116 -16.99 8.22 -6.86
N LYS A 117 -17.79 8.92 -6.05
CA LYS A 117 -17.60 10.35 -5.81
C LYS A 117 -16.23 10.66 -5.20
N SER A 118 -15.75 9.86 -4.25
CA SER A 118 -14.39 10.03 -3.72
C SER A 118 -13.29 9.80 -4.77
N LEU A 119 -13.49 8.87 -5.71
CA LEU A 119 -12.57 8.64 -6.82
C LEU A 119 -12.53 9.83 -7.79
N GLU A 120 -13.65 10.54 -8.00
CA GLU A 120 -13.70 11.77 -8.82
C GLU A 120 -12.80 12.88 -8.25
N HIS A 121 -12.62 12.92 -6.92
CA HIS A 121 -11.70 13.85 -6.28
C HIS A 121 -10.24 13.41 -6.40
N GLY A 122 -9.96 12.21 -6.92
CA GLY A 122 -8.62 11.66 -7.09
C GLY A 122 -7.99 11.15 -5.79
N ALA A 123 -7.10 10.18 -5.93
CA ALA A 123 -6.32 9.58 -4.85
C ALA A 123 -4.95 9.18 -5.36
N HIS A 124 -3.96 9.19 -4.48
CA HIS A 124 -2.59 8.75 -4.77
C HIS A 124 -2.42 7.26 -4.45
N ILE A 125 -3.01 6.82 -3.34
CA ILE A 125 -2.89 5.45 -2.83
C ILE A 125 -4.29 4.87 -2.64
N LEU A 126 -4.55 3.71 -3.24
CA LEU A 126 -5.77 2.94 -3.07
C LEU A 126 -5.49 1.76 -2.14
N VAL A 127 -6.33 1.58 -1.13
CA VAL A 127 -6.29 0.42 -0.22
C VAL A 127 -7.65 -0.25 -0.26
N GLY A 128 -7.78 -1.55 -0.48
CA GLY A 128 -9.11 -2.15 -0.58
C GLY A 128 -9.15 -3.66 -0.57
N THR A 129 -10.38 -4.19 -0.57
CA THR A 129 -10.60 -5.63 -0.67
C THR A 129 -10.69 -6.07 -2.13
N PRO A 130 -10.20 -7.29 -2.49
CA PRO A 130 -10.14 -7.74 -3.88
C PRO A 130 -11.47 -7.61 -4.63
N GLY A 131 -12.58 -8.08 -4.05
CA GLY A 131 -13.89 -8.03 -4.71
C GLY A 131 -14.38 -6.61 -5.04
N ARG A 132 -14.18 -5.63 -4.13
CA ARG A 132 -14.60 -4.24 -4.38
C ARG A 132 -13.69 -3.55 -5.39
N VAL A 133 -12.38 -3.75 -5.30
CA VAL A 133 -11.40 -3.18 -6.24
C VAL A 133 -11.66 -3.72 -7.65
N LEU A 134 -11.81 -5.03 -7.81
CA LEU A 134 -12.09 -5.64 -9.11
C LEU A 134 -13.38 -5.10 -9.74
N LYS A 135 -14.44 -4.93 -8.95
CA LYS A 135 -15.71 -4.35 -9.42
C LYS A 135 -15.49 -2.95 -10.00
N LEU A 136 -14.81 -2.07 -9.27
CA LEU A 136 -14.56 -0.69 -9.72
C LEU A 136 -13.63 -0.63 -10.95
N LEU A 137 -12.68 -1.56 -11.08
CA LEU A 137 -11.84 -1.69 -12.26
C LEU A 137 -12.65 -2.11 -13.49
N ARG A 138 -13.52 -3.12 -13.37
CA ARG A 138 -14.40 -3.57 -14.46
C ARG A 138 -15.35 -2.46 -14.92
N GLU A 139 -15.79 -1.61 -14.00
CA GLU A 139 -16.62 -0.44 -14.27
C GLU A 139 -15.82 0.78 -14.77
N LYS A 140 -14.50 0.64 -14.98
CA LYS A 140 -13.60 1.71 -15.42
C LYS A 140 -13.62 2.96 -14.51
N SER A 141 -13.94 2.77 -13.23
CA SER A 141 -13.99 3.87 -12.23
C SER A 141 -12.61 4.21 -11.67
N ILE A 142 -11.59 3.39 -11.92
CA ILE A 142 -10.22 3.58 -11.45
C ILE A 142 -9.30 3.70 -12.66
N GLU A 143 -8.56 4.81 -12.76
CA GLU A 143 -7.48 4.97 -13.73
C GLU A 143 -6.21 4.28 -13.20
N THR A 144 -5.73 3.25 -13.90
CA THR A 144 -4.61 2.41 -13.45
C THR A 144 -3.27 2.76 -14.08
N LYS A 145 -3.25 3.63 -15.10
CA LYS A 145 -2.07 3.95 -15.92
C LYS A 145 -0.83 4.36 -15.09
N HIS A 146 -1.05 5.01 -13.96
CA HIS A 146 0.01 5.58 -13.12
C HIS A 146 0.41 4.68 -11.95
N ILE A 147 -0.21 3.50 -11.80
CA ILE A 147 0.13 2.57 -10.73
C ILE A 147 1.53 2.00 -10.95
N LYS A 148 2.45 2.33 -10.05
CA LYS A 148 3.84 1.89 -10.01
C LYS A 148 4.09 0.82 -8.95
N SER A 149 3.22 0.69 -7.94
CA SER A 149 3.36 -0.32 -6.88
C SER A 149 2.05 -1.09 -6.67
N PHE A 150 2.15 -2.41 -6.59
CA PHE A 150 1.05 -3.31 -6.28
C PHE A 150 1.39 -4.17 -5.08
N VAL A 151 0.60 -4.06 -4.01
CA VAL A 151 0.85 -4.73 -2.73
C VAL A 151 -0.25 -5.72 -2.41
N LEU A 152 0.13 -6.92 -1.99
CA LEU A 152 -0.74 -7.92 -1.38
C LEU A 152 -0.34 -8.04 0.09
N ASP A 153 -1.19 -7.60 1.00
CA ASP A 153 -0.98 -7.73 2.45
C ASP A 153 -1.88 -8.83 3.02
N GLU A 154 -1.29 -9.74 3.81
CA GLU A 154 -1.92 -10.99 4.27
C GLU A 154 -2.39 -11.83 3.06
N ALA A 155 -1.44 -12.09 2.15
CA ALA A 155 -1.68 -12.77 0.88
C ALA A 155 -2.16 -14.22 1.04
N ASP A 156 -1.58 -14.97 1.97
CA ASP A 156 -2.07 -16.29 2.42
C ASP A 156 -3.57 -16.27 2.73
N LYS A 157 -4.00 -15.35 3.59
CA LYS A 157 -5.40 -15.21 3.99
C LYS A 157 -6.29 -14.85 2.81
N MET A 158 -5.83 -14.02 1.87
CA MET A 158 -6.60 -13.74 0.66
C MET A 158 -6.80 -15.00 -0.21
N LEU A 159 -5.80 -15.87 -0.30
CA LEU A 159 -5.90 -17.13 -1.02
C LEU A 159 -6.84 -18.11 -0.32
N GLU A 160 -6.76 -18.24 1.00
CA GLU A 160 -7.67 -19.05 1.82
C GLU A 160 -9.14 -18.63 1.66
N MET A 161 -9.38 -17.31 1.57
CA MET A 161 -10.71 -16.74 1.33
C MET A 161 -11.19 -16.89 -0.12
N GLY A 162 -10.39 -17.49 -1.00
CA GLY A 162 -10.76 -17.74 -2.39
C GLY A 162 -10.57 -16.56 -3.34
N PHE A 163 -9.88 -15.48 -2.94
CA PHE A 163 -9.68 -14.28 -3.77
C PHE A 163 -8.62 -14.44 -4.88
N HIS A 164 -8.11 -15.64 -5.09
CA HIS A 164 -7.07 -15.92 -6.09
C HIS A 164 -7.46 -15.40 -7.49
N THR A 165 -8.68 -15.70 -7.93
CA THR A 165 -9.20 -15.27 -9.25
C THR A 165 -9.30 -13.75 -9.34
N GLU A 166 -9.74 -13.09 -8.27
CA GLU A 166 -9.85 -11.64 -8.20
C GLU A 166 -8.48 -10.98 -8.27
N ILE A 167 -7.48 -11.49 -7.55
CA ILE A 167 -6.11 -10.96 -7.55
C ILE A 167 -5.50 -11.05 -8.96
N ILE A 168 -5.64 -12.19 -9.63
CA ILE A 168 -5.15 -12.37 -11.01
C ILE A 168 -5.83 -11.37 -11.96
N ASN A 169 -7.16 -11.22 -11.85
CA ASN A 169 -7.90 -10.28 -12.67
C ASN A 169 -7.48 -8.83 -12.39
N ILE A 170 -7.32 -8.44 -11.13
CA ILE A 170 -6.84 -7.08 -10.77
C ILE A 170 -5.45 -6.83 -11.36
N SER A 171 -4.54 -7.80 -11.25
CA SER A 171 -3.18 -7.75 -11.81
C SER A 171 -3.17 -7.50 -13.32
N SER A 172 -4.18 -7.96 -14.06
CA SER A 172 -4.30 -7.74 -15.50
C SER A 172 -4.80 -6.34 -15.89
N PHE A 173 -5.47 -5.62 -14.98
CA PHE A 173 -5.90 -4.23 -15.19
C PHE A 173 -4.82 -3.18 -14.91
N ILE A 174 -3.73 -3.56 -14.23
CA ILE A 174 -2.66 -2.63 -13.82
C ILE A 174 -1.40 -2.80 -14.71
N PRO A 175 -0.55 -1.77 -14.86
CA PRO A 175 0.61 -1.82 -15.75
C PRO A 175 1.57 -2.98 -15.42
N LYS A 176 2.09 -3.68 -16.43
CA LYS A 176 3.08 -4.76 -16.23
C LYS A 176 4.39 -4.25 -15.62
N LYS A 177 4.82 -3.05 -16.01
CA LYS A 177 5.99 -2.38 -15.44
C LYS A 177 5.60 -1.67 -14.15
N ARG A 178 5.68 -2.40 -13.04
CA ARG A 178 5.41 -1.96 -11.68
C ARG A 178 6.25 -2.78 -10.70
N GLN A 179 6.41 -2.31 -9.48
CA GLN A 179 6.92 -3.08 -8.36
C GLN A 179 5.78 -3.89 -7.75
N SER A 180 6.00 -5.17 -7.47
CA SER A 180 5.06 -6.05 -6.79
C SER A 180 5.60 -6.45 -5.41
N LEU A 181 4.81 -6.24 -4.37
CA LEU A 181 5.18 -6.51 -3.00
C LEU A 181 4.15 -7.47 -2.38
N LEU A 182 4.60 -8.62 -1.89
CA LEU A 182 3.76 -9.65 -1.28
C LEU A 182 4.20 -9.86 0.16
N PHE A 183 3.26 -9.64 1.08
CA PHE A 183 3.45 -9.82 2.51
C PHE A 183 2.46 -10.86 3.04
N SER A 184 2.97 -11.85 3.76
CA SER A 184 2.21 -13.00 4.25
C SER A 184 2.59 -13.31 5.70
N ALA A 185 1.69 -13.94 6.46
CA ALA A 185 2.04 -14.48 7.77
C ALA A 185 2.62 -15.90 7.67
N THR A 186 2.20 -16.64 6.65
CA THR A 186 2.59 -18.02 6.35
C THR A 186 3.06 -18.20 4.91
#